data_AF-A0A512AZH8-F1
#
_entry.id   AF-A0A512AZH8-F1
#
_cell.length_a   1.000
_cell.length_b   1.000
_cell.length_c   1.000
_cell.angle_alpha   90.00
_cell.angle_beta   90.00
_cell.angle_gamma   90.00
#
_symmetry.space_group_name_H-M   'P 1'
#
loop_
_entity.id
_entity.type
_entity.pdbx_description
1 polymer ?
#
loop_
_entity_poly.entity_id
_entity_poly.type
_entity_poly.pdbx_seq_one_letter_code
_entity_poly.pdbx_strand_id
1 'polypeptide(L)'
;MDEKLEKLMAGFLAQNQTEAEKAEMEAAISAGELDLDKVNELTQFSNRLAAVPLPEPIESLRSNFYQMLAEEKRKEKSGLKVPPWLSKVLDRIRQEFTLGQLAYSFLILALGVTLGLQFSRKQSADDEKLVALTTEMQQMKKMMMLTLLEQPSATDRLKAVNLTSDMEQADDKVIKSLLQTLNTDPSVNVRLAAIEALYQHADNPVAREGLVSAITKQDSPLVQLALADVVVAMQDKNAVKQLKQLLEQEDLNEAVKVKVKESIQVLI
;
A
#
# COMPACT_ATOMS: atom_id res chain seq x y z
N MET A 1 -31.48 10.57 6.02
CA MET A 1 -31.81 10.97 7.41
C MET A 1 -31.26 12.38 7.57
N ASP A 2 -31.93 13.27 8.30
CA ASP A 2 -31.45 14.64 8.52
C ASP A 2 -30.14 14.60 9.32
N GLU A 3 -29.10 15.29 8.85
CA GLU A 3 -27.77 15.37 9.48
C GLU A 3 -27.88 15.83 10.96
N LYS A 4 -28.89 16.65 11.26
CA LYS A 4 -29.18 17.10 12.62
C LYS A 4 -29.66 15.96 13.52
N LEU A 5 -30.51 15.07 13.01
CA LEU A 5 -31.03 13.91 13.74
C LEU A 5 -29.94 12.86 13.97
N GLU A 6 -29.02 12.68 13.01
CA GLU A 6 -27.85 11.81 13.17
C GLU A 6 -26.91 12.30 14.28
N LYS A 7 -26.65 13.62 14.32
CA LYS A 7 -25.85 14.23 15.40
C LYS A 7 -26.51 14.06 16.77
N LEU A 8 -27.83 14.25 16.84
CA LEU A 8 -28.60 14.10 18.06
C LEU A 8 -28.52 12.65 18.58
N MET A 9 -28.68 11.67 17.67
CA MET A 9 -28.54 10.24 17.95
C MET A 9 -27.14 9.84 18.39
N ALA A 10 -26.10 10.37 17.74
CA ALA A 10 -24.71 10.11 18.13
C ALA A 10 -24.42 10.65 19.54
N GLY A 11 -24.92 11.84 19.87
CA GLY A 11 -24.83 12.42 21.21
C GLY A 11 -25.52 11.55 22.26
N PHE A 12 -26.69 10.99 21.93
CA PHE A 12 -27.45 10.09 22.82
C PHE A 12 -26.66 8.82 23.15
N LEU A 13 -26.13 8.14 22.12
CA LEU A 13 -25.37 6.90 22.27
C LEU A 13 -24.07 7.10 23.06
N ALA A 14 -23.46 8.28 22.94
CA ALA A 14 -22.26 8.66 23.68
C ALA A 14 -22.54 9.14 25.12
N GLN A 15 -23.81 9.16 25.56
CA GLN A 15 -24.26 9.74 26.84
C GLN A 15 -23.79 11.20 27.06
N ASN A 16 -23.65 11.98 25.99
CA ASN A 16 -23.08 13.32 26.01
C ASN A 16 -24.06 14.38 25.48
N GLN A 17 -25.34 14.27 25.83
CA GLN A 17 -26.37 15.23 25.43
C GLN A 17 -26.62 16.30 26.50
N THR A 18 -26.85 17.53 26.05
CA THR A 18 -27.38 18.63 26.86
C THR A 18 -28.89 18.48 27.08
N GLU A 19 -29.44 19.16 28.09
CA GLU A 19 -30.89 19.15 28.37
C GLU A 19 -31.74 19.68 27.20
N ALA A 20 -31.19 20.60 26.41
CA ALA A 20 -31.83 21.10 25.20
C ALA A 20 -31.91 20.04 24.09
N GLU A 21 -30.84 19.26 23.90
CA GLU A 21 -30.78 18.19 22.89
C GLU A 21 -31.69 17.00 23.25
N LYS A 22 -31.87 16.72 24.55
CA LYS A 22 -32.83 15.70 25.02
C LYS A 22 -34.27 16.09 24.70
N ALA A 23 -34.65 17.34 24.98
CA ALA A 23 -35.99 17.84 24.68
C ALA A 23 -36.27 17.85 23.16
N GLU A 24 -35.24 18.16 22.36
CA GLU A 24 -35.32 18.12 20.90
C GLU A 24 -35.45 16.68 20.35
N MET A 25 -34.85 15.70 21.03
CA MET A 25 -34.98 14.28 20.70
C MET A 25 -36.39 13.77 21.00
N GLU A 26 -36.94 14.10 22.15
CA GLU A 26 -38.30 13.73 22.54
C GLU A 26 -39.34 14.34 21.59
N ALA A 27 -39.10 15.58 21.14
CA ALA A 27 -39.90 16.23 20.12
C ALA A 27 -39.82 15.51 18.77
N ALA A 28 -38.62 15.11 18.32
CA ALA A 28 -38.41 14.36 17.08
C ALA A 28 -39.04 12.96 17.10
N ILE A 29 -39.02 12.29 18.26
CA ILE A 29 -39.70 11.00 18.47
C ILE A 29 -41.23 11.18 18.44
N SER A 30 -41.73 12.22 19.11
CA SER A 30 -43.17 12.53 19.14
C SER A 30 -43.73 12.98 17.78
N ALA A 31 -42.89 13.63 16.97
CA ALA A 31 -43.21 14.03 15.60
C ALA A 31 -43.15 12.87 14.58
N GLY A 32 -42.65 11.69 15.00
CA GLY A 32 -42.48 10.52 14.13
C GLY A 32 -41.30 10.60 13.17
N GLU A 33 -40.43 11.61 13.33
CA GLU A 33 -39.21 11.79 12.52
C GLU A 33 -38.10 10.82 12.93
N LEU A 34 -38.14 10.38 14.18
CA LEU A 34 -37.19 9.46 14.77
C LEU A 34 -37.92 8.23 15.34
N ASP A 35 -37.61 7.07 14.78
CA ASP A 35 -38.25 5.80 15.14
C ASP A 35 -37.69 5.25 16.45
N LEU A 36 -38.55 5.13 17.46
CA LEU A 36 -38.21 4.65 18.80
C LEU A 36 -37.63 3.22 18.76
N ASP A 37 -38.08 2.38 17.83
CA ASP A 37 -37.57 1.01 17.68
C ASP A 37 -36.12 1.00 17.21
N LYS A 38 -35.75 1.89 16.27
CA LYS A 38 -34.37 2.06 15.82
C LYS A 38 -33.45 2.62 16.91
N VAL A 39 -33.95 3.54 17.72
CA VAL A 39 -33.20 4.08 18.87
C VAL A 39 -32.85 2.97 19.85
N ASN A 40 -33.82 2.11 20.16
CA ASN A 40 -33.63 0.98 21.06
C ASN A 40 -32.64 -0.05 20.48
N GLU A 41 -32.72 -0.35 19.19
CA GLU A 41 -31.81 -1.28 18.51
C GLU A 41 -30.36 -0.79 18.57
N LEU A 42 -30.12 0.47 18.22
CA LEU A 42 -28.79 1.08 18.25
C LEU A 42 -28.23 1.19 19.68
N THR A 43 -29.10 1.47 20.66
CA THR A 43 -28.71 1.50 22.08
C THR A 43 -28.27 0.12 22.56
N GLN A 44 -29.02 -0.92 22.20
CA GLN A 44 -28.65 -2.30 22.53
C GLN A 44 -27.33 -2.72 21.86
N PHE A 45 -27.11 -2.32 20.61
CA PHE A 45 -25.87 -2.58 19.89
C PHE A 45 -24.67 -1.88 20.54
N SER A 46 -24.80 -0.59 20.87
CA SER A 46 -23.77 0.19 21.58
C SER A 46 -23.38 -0.46 22.91
N ASN A 47 -24.39 -0.88 23.70
CA ASN A 47 -24.16 -1.55 24.98
C ASN A 47 -23.42 -2.90 24.82
N ARG A 48 -23.65 -3.63 23.73
CA ARG A 48 -22.92 -4.87 23.44
C ARG A 48 -21.46 -4.61 23.07
N LEU A 49 -21.17 -3.54 22.34
CA LEU A 49 -19.79 -3.12 22.02
C LEU A 49 -19.04 -2.66 23.27
N ALA A 50 -19.69 -1.91 24.15
CA ALA A 50 -19.11 -1.48 25.43
C ALA A 50 -18.81 -2.64 26.39
N ALA A 51 -19.50 -3.77 26.23
CA ALA A 51 -19.31 -4.98 27.04
C ALA A 51 -18.15 -5.88 26.55
N VAL A 52 -17.48 -5.54 25.44
CA VAL A 52 -16.32 -6.29 24.96
C VAL A 52 -15.12 -5.99 25.89
N PRO A 53 -14.55 -6.99 26.57
CA PRO A 53 -13.37 -6.77 27.40
C PRO A 53 -12.21 -6.31 26.52
N LEU A 54 -11.70 -5.10 26.79
CA LEU A 54 -10.49 -4.61 26.15
C LEU A 54 -9.30 -5.39 26.74
N PRO A 55 -8.51 -6.09 25.92
CA PRO A 55 -7.32 -6.76 26.41
C PRO A 55 -6.33 -5.69 26.91
N GLU A 56 -5.93 -5.78 28.18
CA GLU A 56 -4.86 -4.93 28.69
C GLU A 56 -3.54 -5.30 27.98
N PRO A 57 -2.73 -4.32 27.58
CA PRO A 57 -1.43 -4.59 26.98
C PRO A 57 -0.59 -5.43 27.94
N ILE A 58 -0.04 -6.56 27.46
CA ILE A 58 0.89 -7.37 28.26
C ILE A 58 2.08 -6.50 28.67
N GLU A 59 2.46 -6.56 29.94
CA GLU A 59 3.54 -5.74 30.53
C GLU A 59 4.88 -5.89 29.75
N SER A 60 5.09 -7.05 29.14
CA SER A 60 6.25 -7.37 28.32
C SER A 60 6.31 -6.63 26.98
N LEU A 61 5.20 -6.09 26.46
CA LEU A 61 5.15 -5.41 25.15
C LEU A 61 6.03 -4.16 25.18
N ARG A 62 5.99 -3.40 26.27
CA ARG A 62 6.82 -2.21 26.46
C ARG A 62 8.30 -2.57 26.57
N SER A 63 8.62 -3.60 27.37
CA SER A 63 10.00 -4.07 27.54
C SER A 63 10.60 -4.54 26.20
N ASN A 64 9.85 -5.36 25.46
CA ASN A 64 10.28 -5.90 24.16
C ASN A 64 10.53 -4.79 23.14
N PHE A 65 9.65 -3.79 23.09
CA PHE A 65 9.82 -2.62 22.21
C PHE A 65 11.11 -1.85 22.52
N TYR A 66 11.36 -1.52 23.79
CA TYR A 66 12.57 -0.77 24.16
C TYR A 66 13.85 -1.59 24.00
N GLN A 67 13.78 -2.90 24.17
CA GLN A 67 14.89 -3.80 23.91
C GLN A 67 15.24 -3.81 22.42
N MET A 68 14.25 -3.97 21.53
CA MET A 68 14.43 -3.92 20.09
C MET A 68 14.96 -2.55 19.63
N LEU A 69 14.43 -1.45 20.18
CA LEU A 69 14.91 -0.10 19.88
C LEU A 69 16.37 0.12 20.32
N ALA A 70 16.76 -0.45 21.46
CA ALA A 70 18.13 -0.37 21.95
C ALA A 70 19.10 -1.21 21.12
N GLU A 71 18.67 -2.38 20.63
CA GLU A 71 19.44 -3.22 19.71
C GLU A 71 19.66 -2.52 18.37
N GLU A 72 18.64 -1.87 17.82
CA GLU A 72 18.76 -1.21 16.52
C GLU A 72 19.65 0.05 16.59
N LYS A 73 19.54 0.83 17.67
CA LYS A 73 20.49 1.94 17.96
C LYS A 73 21.94 1.49 18.12
N ARG A 74 22.19 0.23 18.49
CA ARG A 74 23.55 -0.33 18.58
C ARG A 74 24.10 -0.74 17.22
N LYS A 75 23.26 -1.23 16.31
CA LYS A 75 23.64 -1.58 14.93
C LYS A 75 23.96 -0.36 14.09
N GLU A 76 23.20 0.73 14.25
CA GLU A 76 23.44 2.00 13.52
C GLU A 76 24.78 2.66 13.90
N LYS A 77 25.26 2.46 15.14
CA LYS A 77 26.54 3.01 15.64
C LYS A 77 27.75 2.10 15.41
N SER A 78 27.58 0.93 14.80
CA SER A 78 28.68 0.05 14.41
C SER A 78 29.04 0.24 12.95
N GLY A 79 29.61 1.40 12.59
CA GLY A 79 30.47 1.49 11.42
C GLY A 79 31.58 0.43 11.52
N LEU A 80 32.01 -0.14 10.39
CA LEU A 80 32.99 -1.24 10.32
C LEU A 80 34.16 -1.05 11.31
N LYS A 81 34.08 -1.72 12.46
CA LYS A 81 35.15 -1.71 13.46
C LYS A 81 36.18 -2.73 13.03
N VAL A 82 37.30 -2.28 12.51
CA VAL A 82 38.47 -3.13 12.31
C VAL A 82 38.92 -3.61 13.70
N PRO A 83 38.94 -4.91 13.97
CA PRO A 83 39.29 -5.44 15.29
C PRO A 83 40.71 -5.01 15.74
N PRO A 84 40.92 -4.65 17.03
CA PRO A 84 42.23 -4.19 17.53
C PRO A 84 43.37 -5.22 17.43
N TRP A 85 43.05 -6.49 17.21
CA TRP A 85 44.05 -7.54 17.02
C TRP A 85 44.66 -7.51 15.60
N LEU A 86 43.93 -7.00 14.60
CA LEU A 86 44.39 -6.93 13.22
C LEU A 86 45.51 -5.90 13.04
N SER A 87 45.43 -4.73 13.69
CA SER A 87 46.52 -3.74 13.66
C SER A 87 47.79 -4.25 14.36
N LYS A 88 47.63 -4.91 15.52
CA LYS A 88 48.76 -5.52 16.26
C LYS A 88 49.42 -6.68 15.51
N VAL A 89 48.65 -7.45 14.74
CA VAL A 89 49.19 -8.51 13.89
C VAL A 89 49.97 -7.93 12.72
N LEU A 90 49.47 -6.86 12.09
CA LEU A 90 50.13 -6.21 10.96
C LEU A 90 51.49 -5.59 11.34
N ASP A 91 51.58 -4.98 12.52
CA ASP A 91 52.82 -4.40 13.03
C ASP A 91 53.87 -5.46 13.40
N ARG A 92 53.45 -6.63 13.93
CA ARG A 92 54.38 -7.77 14.16
C ARG A 92 54.85 -8.42 12.87
N ILE A 93 53.98 -8.55 11.88
CA ILE A 93 54.34 -9.10 10.56
C ILE A 93 55.44 -8.26 9.89
N ARG A 94 55.45 -6.95 10.15
CA ARG A 94 56.42 -6.02 9.56
C ARG A 94 57.81 -6.08 10.21
N GLN A 95 57.92 -6.52 11.47
CA GLN A 95 59.18 -6.48 12.23
C GLN A 95 59.98 -7.79 12.23
N GLU A 96 59.38 -8.97 12.00
CA GLU A 96 60.07 -10.26 12.23
C GLU A 96 60.08 -11.27 11.06
N PHE A 97 59.61 -10.92 9.85
CA PHE A 97 59.48 -11.93 8.78
C PHE A 97 60.68 -12.04 7.83
N THR A 98 61.29 -13.23 7.79
CA THR A 98 62.17 -13.70 6.70
C THR A 98 61.32 -14.35 5.59
N LEU A 99 61.75 -14.24 4.32
CA LEU A 99 60.94 -14.60 3.13
C LEU A 99 60.35 -16.02 3.13
N GLY A 100 60.91 -16.98 3.89
CA GLY A 100 60.43 -18.37 3.93
C GLY A 100 59.12 -18.60 4.69
N GLN A 101 58.80 -17.76 5.69
CA GLN A 101 57.60 -17.95 6.53
C GLN A 101 56.33 -17.36 5.90
N LEU A 102 56.46 -16.38 5.00
CA LEU A 102 55.35 -15.81 4.23
C LEU A 102 54.70 -16.82 3.28
N ALA A 103 55.47 -17.80 2.80
CA ALA A 103 54.98 -18.84 1.90
C ALA A 103 53.92 -19.74 2.56
N TYR A 104 54.12 -20.12 3.83
CA TYR A 104 53.15 -20.96 4.56
C TYR A 104 51.86 -20.21 4.89
N SER A 105 51.95 -18.94 5.28
CA SER A 105 50.76 -18.11 5.49
C SER A 105 50.00 -17.86 4.20
N PHE A 106 50.70 -17.66 3.08
CA PHE A 106 50.07 -17.50 1.78
C PHE A 106 49.37 -18.79 1.32
N LEU A 107 49.96 -19.96 1.59
CA LEU A 107 49.32 -21.25 1.32
C LEU A 107 48.05 -21.46 2.13
N ILE A 108 48.07 -21.16 3.44
CA ILE A 108 46.88 -21.28 4.29
C ILE A 108 45.80 -20.28 3.87
N LEU A 109 46.17 -19.05 3.53
CA LEU A 109 45.24 -18.04 3.02
C LEU A 109 44.64 -18.46 1.69
N ALA A 110 45.46 -18.97 0.76
CA ALA A 110 45.00 -19.48 -0.52
C ALA A 110 44.03 -20.66 -0.34
N LEU A 111 44.34 -21.59 0.57
CA LEU A 111 43.45 -22.70 0.95
C LEU A 111 42.15 -22.21 1.60
N GLY A 112 42.21 -21.23 2.49
CA GLY A 112 41.03 -20.64 3.12
C GLY A 112 40.15 -19.90 2.12
N VAL A 113 40.74 -19.16 1.18
CA VAL A 113 40.02 -18.47 0.11
C VAL A 113 39.41 -19.46 -0.87
N THR A 114 40.13 -20.51 -1.28
CA THR A 114 39.57 -21.53 -2.19
C THR A 114 38.44 -22.31 -1.56
N LEU A 115 38.59 -22.75 -0.31
CA LEU A 115 37.51 -23.40 0.45
C LEU A 115 36.33 -22.46 0.71
N GLY A 116 36.62 -21.19 1.04
CA GLY A 116 35.61 -20.16 1.25
C GLY A 116 34.80 -19.90 -0.02
N LEU A 117 35.47 -19.73 -1.16
CA LEU A 117 34.80 -19.54 -2.45
C LEU A 117 34.00 -20.79 -2.87
N GLN A 118 34.51 -21.99 -2.59
CA GLN A 118 33.80 -23.23 -2.89
C GLN A 118 32.56 -23.44 -2.00
N PHE A 119 32.62 -23.02 -0.73
CA PHE A 119 31.50 -23.09 0.19
C PHE A 119 30.45 -21.99 -0.08
N SER A 120 30.87 -20.76 -0.38
CA SER A 120 29.95 -19.67 -0.79
C SER A 120 29.18 -20.01 -2.06
N ARG A 121 29.79 -20.74 -3.00
CA ARG A 121 29.12 -21.21 -4.23
C ARG A 121 27.95 -22.17 -3.95
N LYS A 122 27.99 -22.89 -2.82
CA LYS A 122 26.90 -23.79 -2.40
C LYS A 122 25.73 -23.01 -1.80
N GLN A 123 26.00 -21.87 -1.16
CA GLN A 123 24.96 -20.96 -0.67
C GLN A 123 24.27 -20.22 -1.82
N SER A 124 25.02 -19.84 -2.87
CA SER A 124 24.43 -19.27 -4.09
C SER A 124 23.45 -20.22 -4.79
N ALA A 125 23.61 -21.54 -4.66
CA ALA A 125 22.70 -22.52 -5.27
C ALA A 125 21.33 -22.60 -4.56
N ASP A 126 21.25 -22.25 -3.27
CA ASP A 126 19.97 -22.17 -2.56
C ASP A 126 19.30 -20.80 -2.78
N ASP A 127 20.08 -19.73 -2.88
CA ASP A 127 19.57 -18.41 -3.34
C ASP A 127 19.00 -18.49 -4.76
N GLU A 128 19.65 -19.23 -5.66
CA GLU A 128 19.18 -19.46 -7.03
C GLU A 128 17.84 -20.21 -7.06
N LYS A 129 17.64 -21.22 -6.18
CA LYS A 129 16.35 -21.92 -6.05
C LYS A 129 15.26 -21.02 -5.50
N LEU A 130 15.56 -20.16 -4.52
CA LEU A 130 14.60 -19.20 -3.98
C LEU A 130 14.19 -18.17 -5.03
N VAL A 131 15.14 -17.66 -5.81
CA VAL A 131 14.87 -16.76 -6.94
C VAL A 131 14.04 -17.46 -8.01
N ALA A 132 14.36 -18.71 -8.35
CA ALA A 132 13.58 -19.50 -9.31
C ALA A 132 12.13 -19.74 -8.84
N LEU A 133 11.93 -20.09 -7.58
CA LEU A 133 10.59 -20.33 -7.02
C LEU A 133 9.76 -19.04 -6.94
N THR A 134 10.40 -17.92 -6.57
CA THR A 134 9.75 -16.60 -6.57
C THR A 134 9.32 -16.21 -7.98
N THR A 135 10.17 -16.49 -8.97
CA THR A 135 9.88 -16.23 -10.39
C THR A 135 8.72 -17.10 -10.90
N GLU A 136 8.70 -18.40 -10.58
CA GLU A 136 7.59 -19.29 -10.93
C GLU A 136 6.27 -18.82 -10.31
N MET A 137 6.29 -18.43 -9.03
CA MET A 137 5.09 -17.91 -8.36
C MET A 137 4.57 -16.64 -9.04
N GLN A 138 5.45 -15.69 -9.39
CA GLN A 138 5.08 -14.48 -10.13
C GLN A 138 4.48 -14.83 -11.50
N GLN A 139 5.05 -15.79 -12.22
CA GLN A 139 4.51 -16.26 -13.50
C GLN A 139 3.13 -16.93 -13.37
N MET A 140 2.94 -17.75 -12.33
CA MET A 140 1.64 -18.37 -12.02
C MET A 140 0.58 -17.31 -11.70
N LYS A 141 0.90 -16.33 -10.85
CA LYS A 141 0.01 -15.21 -10.52
C LYS A 141 -0.38 -14.44 -11.77
N LYS A 142 0.60 -14.12 -12.63
CA LYS A 142 0.36 -13.43 -13.92
C LYS A 142 -0.59 -14.21 -14.81
N MET A 143 -0.38 -15.52 -14.97
CA MET A 143 -1.24 -16.36 -15.79
C MET A 143 -2.67 -16.37 -15.23
N MET A 144 -2.82 -16.56 -13.92
CA MET A 144 -4.12 -16.54 -13.24
C MET A 144 -4.84 -15.21 -13.42
N MET A 145 -4.14 -14.09 -13.22
CA MET A 145 -4.68 -12.75 -13.46
C MET A 145 -5.21 -12.63 -14.90
N LEU A 146 -4.40 -12.95 -15.90
CA LEU A 146 -4.81 -12.82 -17.30
C LEU A 146 -6.01 -13.71 -17.63
N THR A 147 -6.03 -14.96 -17.15
CA THR A 147 -7.15 -15.89 -17.34
C THR A 147 -8.42 -15.42 -16.65
N LEU A 148 -8.32 -14.84 -15.45
CA LEU A 148 -9.47 -14.31 -14.72
C LEU A 148 -10.01 -13.02 -15.35
N LEU A 149 -9.16 -12.18 -15.94
CA LEU A 149 -9.58 -10.99 -16.70
C LEU A 149 -10.43 -11.33 -17.93
N GLU A 150 -10.21 -12.48 -18.55
CA GLU A 150 -10.99 -12.95 -19.70
C GLU A 150 -12.36 -13.52 -19.31
N GLN A 151 -12.63 -13.74 -18.01
CA GLN A 151 -13.88 -14.32 -17.55
C GLN A 151 -15.06 -13.33 -17.66
N PRO A 152 -16.28 -13.82 -17.95
CA PRO A 152 -17.47 -12.97 -18.06
C PRO A 152 -17.91 -12.37 -16.72
N SER A 153 -17.55 -12.99 -15.60
CA SER A 153 -17.89 -12.56 -14.24
C SER A 153 -17.08 -11.33 -13.81
N ALA A 154 -17.77 -10.24 -13.48
CA ALA A 154 -17.13 -9.03 -12.95
C ALA A 154 -16.38 -9.30 -11.64
N THR A 155 -16.89 -10.20 -10.80
CA THR A 155 -16.21 -10.62 -9.57
C THR A 155 -14.86 -11.28 -9.84
N ASP A 156 -14.78 -12.10 -10.90
CA ASP A 156 -13.54 -12.79 -11.25
C ASP A 156 -12.52 -11.83 -11.88
N ARG A 157 -12.98 -10.89 -12.72
CA ARG A 157 -12.11 -9.81 -13.21
C ARG A 157 -11.64 -8.89 -12.09
N LEU A 158 -12.47 -8.60 -11.09
CA LEU A 158 -12.08 -7.83 -9.91
C LEU A 158 -11.01 -8.56 -9.07
N LYS A 159 -11.18 -9.88 -8.84
CA LYS A 159 -10.13 -10.71 -8.22
C LYS A 159 -8.83 -10.65 -9.03
N ALA A 160 -8.93 -10.71 -10.37
CA ALA A 160 -7.78 -10.64 -11.24
C ALA A 160 -6.98 -9.35 -11.03
N VAL A 161 -7.66 -8.20 -10.99
CA VAL A 161 -7.03 -6.90 -10.72
C VAL A 161 -6.36 -6.88 -9.35
N ASN A 162 -7.02 -7.39 -8.31
CA ASN A 162 -6.45 -7.41 -6.96
C ASN A 162 -5.19 -8.29 -6.83
N LEU A 163 -5.03 -9.33 -7.66
CA LEU A 163 -3.81 -10.15 -7.66
C LEU A 163 -2.56 -9.35 -8.06
N THR A 164 -2.71 -8.21 -8.74
CA THR A 164 -1.59 -7.37 -9.15
C THR A 164 -0.94 -6.63 -7.98
N SER A 165 -1.68 -6.34 -6.91
CA SER A 165 -1.15 -5.66 -5.72
C SER A 165 -0.09 -6.48 -4.99
N ASP A 166 -0.09 -7.80 -5.15
CA ASP A 166 0.91 -8.71 -4.55
C ASP A 166 2.11 -8.99 -5.48
N MET A 167 2.23 -8.24 -6.59
CA MET A 167 3.33 -8.36 -7.54
C MET A 167 4.29 -7.18 -7.33
N GLU A 168 5.49 -7.43 -6.79
CA GLU A 168 6.50 -6.38 -6.52
C GLU A 168 6.85 -5.58 -7.78
N GLN A 169 6.84 -6.23 -8.95
CA GLN A 169 7.02 -5.58 -10.24
C GLN A 169 6.04 -6.14 -11.26
N ALA A 170 5.02 -5.36 -11.58
CA ALA A 170 4.17 -5.63 -12.73
C ALA A 170 4.96 -5.33 -14.01
N ASP A 171 5.11 -6.34 -14.87
CA ASP A 171 5.71 -6.14 -16.18
C ASP A 171 4.77 -5.39 -17.14
N ASP A 172 5.32 -4.93 -18.27
CA ASP A 172 4.59 -4.14 -19.27
C ASP A 172 3.31 -4.82 -19.78
N LYS A 173 3.25 -6.16 -19.76
CA LYS A 173 2.04 -6.88 -20.18
C LYS A 173 0.94 -6.72 -19.14
N VAL A 174 1.28 -6.85 -17.86
CA VAL A 174 0.34 -6.63 -16.74
C VAL A 174 -0.18 -5.20 -16.77
N ILE A 175 0.69 -4.20 -16.91
CA ILE A 175 0.30 -2.78 -16.99
C ILE A 175 -0.64 -2.51 -18.17
N LYS A 176 -0.31 -3.03 -19.36
CA LYS A 176 -1.18 -2.89 -20.55
C LYS A 176 -2.54 -3.53 -20.35
N SER A 177 -2.59 -4.71 -19.72
CA SER A 177 -3.86 -5.38 -19.40
C SER A 177 -4.69 -4.56 -18.41
N LEU A 178 -4.09 -4.02 -17.34
CA LEU A 178 -4.79 -3.14 -16.40
C LEU A 178 -5.30 -1.86 -17.08
N LEU A 179 -4.51 -1.24 -17.96
CA LEU A 179 -4.95 -0.08 -18.74
C LEU A 179 -6.09 -0.42 -19.69
N GLN A 180 -6.07 -1.59 -20.31
CA GLN A 180 -7.20 -2.07 -21.11
C GLN A 180 -8.43 -2.25 -20.23
N THR A 181 -8.31 -2.92 -19.08
CA THR A 181 -9.39 -3.08 -18.10
C THR A 181 -9.98 -1.73 -17.68
N LEU A 182 -9.15 -0.75 -17.33
CA LEU A 182 -9.60 0.61 -17.00
C LEU A 182 -10.42 1.26 -18.13
N ASN A 183 -10.00 1.10 -19.38
CA ASN A 183 -10.63 1.79 -20.50
C ASN A 183 -11.85 1.05 -21.09
N THR A 184 -11.97 -0.26 -20.89
CA THR A 184 -12.96 -1.07 -21.61
C THR A 184 -13.81 -1.99 -20.75
N ASP A 185 -13.51 -2.19 -19.46
CA ASP A 185 -14.32 -3.08 -18.63
C ASP A 185 -15.74 -2.52 -18.44
N PRO A 186 -16.80 -3.31 -18.68
CA PRO A 186 -18.17 -2.85 -18.51
C PRO A 186 -18.52 -2.52 -17.06
N SER A 187 -17.82 -3.09 -16.08
CA SER A 187 -18.07 -2.83 -14.67
C SER A 187 -17.28 -1.62 -14.16
N VAL A 188 -18.01 -0.62 -13.66
CA VAL A 188 -17.40 0.55 -12.98
C VAL A 188 -16.49 0.11 -11.83
N ASN A 189 -16.89 -0.89 -11.05
CA ASN A 189 -16.10 -1.38 -9.91
C ASN A 189 -14.77 -1.98 -10.34
N VAL A 190 -14.75 -2.73 -11.46
CA VAL A 190 -13.51 -3.30 -12.00
C VAL A 190 -12.61 -2.20 -12.55
N ARG A 191 -13.18 -1.16 -13.20
CA ARG A 191 -12.42 0.02 -13.65
C ARG A 191 -11.80 0.80 -12.48
N LEU A 192 -12.53 0.99 -11.38
CA LEU A 192 -12.01 1.63 -10.16
C LEU A 192 -10.87 0.82 -9.55
N ALA A 193 -11.04 -0.50 -9.40
CA ALA A 193 -9.97 -1.37 -8.92
C ALA A 193 -8.73 -1.29 -9.83
N ALA A 194 -8.92 -1.19 -11.16
CA ALA A 194 -7.81 -1.05 -12.10
C ALA A 194 -7.05 0.26 -11.92
N ILE A 195 -7.73 1.36 -11.56
CA ILE A 195 -7.09 2.63 -11.21
C ILE A 195 -6.20 2.46 -9.98
N GLU A 196 -6.72 1.83 -8.92
CA GLU A 196 -5.97 1.61 -7.67
C GLU A 196 -4.71 0.75 -7.91
N ALA A 197 -4.86 -0.34 -8.68
CA ALA A 197 -3.74 -1.20 -9.08
C ALA A 197 -2.71 -0.46 -9.93
N LEU A 198 -3.15 0.35 -10.91
CA LEU A 198 -2.24 1.14 -11.75
C LEU A 198 -1.52 2.22 -10.93
N TYR A 199 -2.18 2.80 -9.93
CA TYR A 199 -1.57 3.80 -9.05
C TYR A 199 -0.42 3.22 -8.21
N GLN A 200 -0.54 1.97 -7.75
CA GLN A 200 0.56 1.26 -7.07
C GLN A 200 1.81 1.10 -7.97
N HIS A 201 1.63 1.16 -9.29
CA HIS A 201 2.69 1.08 -10.28
C HIS A 201 2.93 2.40 -11.02
N ALA A 202 2.53 3.54 -10.43
CA ALA A 202 2.67 4.88 -11.03
C ALA A 202 4.12 5.34 -11.25
N ASP A 203 5.11 4.63 -10.70
CA ASP A 203 6.53 4.83 -11.03
C ASP A 203 6.89 4.31 -12.43
N ASN A 204 6.10 3.38 -12.98
CA ASN A 204 6.20 2.98 -14.37
C ASN A 204 5.61 4.09 -15.27
N PRO A 205 6.39 4.68 -16.20
CA PRO A 205 5.92 5.76 -17.06
C PRO A 205 4.68 5.38 -17.89
N VAL A 206 4.57 4.12 -18.32
CA VAL A 206 3.44 3.62 -19.10
C VAL A 206 2.15 3.62 -18.28
N ALA A 207 2.23 3.20 -17.01
CA ALA A 207 1.09 3.22 -16.10
C ALA A 207 0.64 4.66 -15.82
N ARG A 208 1.60 5.54 -15.49
CA ARG A 208 1.37 6.96 -15.21
C ARG A 208 0.72 7.69 -16.40
N GLU A 209 1.32 7.60 -17.58
CA GLU A 209 0.78 8.22 -18.79
C GLU A 209 -0.58 7.64 -19.17
N GLY A 210 -0.76 6.34 -18.97
CA GLY A 210 -2.01 5.64 -19.21
C GLY A 210 -3.16 6.13 -18.31
N LEU A 211 -2.90 6.34 -17.02
CA LEU A 211 -3.86 6.93 -16.06
C LEU A 211 -4.24 8.35 -16.47
N VAL A 212 -3.27 9.19 -16.82
CA VAL A 212 -3.52 10.56 -17.28
C VAL A 212 -4.36 10.57 -18.57
N SER A 213 -4.01 9.70 -19.52
CA SER A 213 -4.71 9.59 -20.81
C SER A 213 -6.11 8.99 -20.68
N ALA A 214 -6.41 8.30 -19.57
CA ALA A 214 -7.73 7.73 -19.32
C ALA A 214 -8.76 8.79 -18.91
N ILE A 215 -8.36 9.94 -18.35
CA ILE A 215 -9.27 10.98 -17.81
C ILE A 215 -10.40 11.34 -18.78
N THR A 216 -10.07 11.56 -20.05
CA THR A 216 -11.03 12.00 -21.07
C THR A 216 -11.77 10.85 -21.77
N LYS A 217 -11.43 9.60 -21.44
CA LYS A 217 -12.01 8.39 -22.04
C LYS A 217 -13.11 7.77 -21.17
N GLN A 218 -13.25 8.21 -19.92
CA GLN A 218 -14.21 7.65 -19.00
C GLN A 218 -15.54 8.39 -19.07
N ASP A 219 -16.62 7.61 -19.01
CA ASP A 219 -18.01 8.02 -19.04
C ASP A 219 -18.65 8.05 -17.64
N SER A 220 -18.15 7.22 -16.72
CA SER A 220 -18.65 7.12 -15.35
C SER A 220 -18.13 8.26 -14.46
N PRO A 221 -19.01 9.07 -13.84
CA PRO A 221 -18.60 10.12 -12.91
C PRO A 221 -17.71 9.62 -11.77
N LEU A 222 -17.97 8.42 -11.25
CA LEU A 222 -17.16 7.83 -10.18
C LEU A 222 -15.72 7.55 -10.64
N VAL A 223 -15.56 7.06 -11.86
CA VAL A 223 -14.23 6.77 -12.42
C VAL A 223 -13.49 8.07 -12.75
N GLN A 224 -14.18 9.08 -13.25
CA GLN A 224 -13.62 10.41 -13.50
C GLN A 224 -13.12 11.06 -12.20
N LEU A 225 -13.89 10.97 -11.10
CA LEU A 225 -13.47 11.45 -9.78
C LEU A 225 -12.22 10.73 -9.29
N ALA A 226 -12.21 9.40 -9.35
CA ALA A 226 -11.07 8.59 -8.92
C ALA A 226 -9.80 8.92 -9.73
N LEU A 227 -9.90 9.12 -11.04
CA LEU A 227 -8.77 9.55 -11.87
C LEU A 227 -8.28 10.95 -11.47
N ALA A 228 -9.18 11.88 -11.20
CA ALA A 228 -8.83 13.23 -10.75
C ALA A 228 -8.10 13.22 -9.39
N ASP A 229 -8.49 12.32 -8.49
CA ASP A 229 -7.79 12.08 -7.22
C ASP A 229 -6.38 11.49 -7.44
N VAL A 230 -6.29 10.46 -8.27
CA VAL A 230 -5.03 9.76 -8.51
C VAL A 230 -3.99 10.67 -9.19
N VAL A 231 -4.37 11.48 -10.18
CA VAL A 231 -3.39 12.39 -10.81
C VAL A 231 -2.90 13.50 -9.89
N VAL A 232 -3.72 13.93 -8.93
CA VAL A 232 -3.30 14.84 -7.86
C VAL A 232 -2.34 14.13 -6.91
N ALA A 233 -2.67 12.91 -6.49
CA ALA A 233 -1.83 12.11 -5.60
C ALA A 233 -0.45 11.80 -6.23
N MET A 234 -0.40 11.59 -7.54
CA MET A 234 0.84 11.41 -8.30
C MET A 234 1.60 12.71 -8.59
N GLN A 235 1.00 13.87 -8.27
CA GLN A 235 1.50 15.22 -8.59
C GLN A 235 1.82 15.41 -10.08
N ASP A 236 1.04 14.77 -10.97
CA ASP A 236 1.34 14.79 -12.40
C ASP A 236 0.81 16.05 -13.08
N LYS A 237 1.68 17.05 -13.24
CA LYS A 237 1.35 18.32 -13.91
C LYS A 237 0.93 18.13 -15.37
N ASN A 238 1.31 17.04 -16.02
CA ASN A 238 0.90 16.78 -17.40
C ASN A 238 -0.61 16.55 -17.48
N ALA A 239 -1.25 16.08 -16.39
CA ALA A 239 -2.69 15.81 -16.33
C ALA A 239 -3.55 17.07 -16.47
N VAL A 240 -3.01 18.27 -16.22
CA VAL A 240 -3.75 19.54 -16.31
C VAL A 240 -4.39 19.72 -17.68
N LYS A 241 -3.73 19.27 -18.76
CA LYS A 241 -4.29 19.35 -20.12
C LYS A 241 -5.54 18.49 -20.27
N GLN A 242 -5.48 17.23 -19.82
CA GLN A 242 -6.59 16.28 -19.90
C GLN A 242 -7.74 16.66 -18.97
N LEU A 243 -7.44 17.17 -17.77
CA LEU A 243 -8.43 17.72 -16.83
C LEU A 243 -9.17 18.92 -17.42
N LYS A 244 -8.46 19.85 -18.09
CA LYS A 244 -9.10 20.97 -18.78
C LYS A 244 -10.00 20.50 -19.92
N GLN A 245 -9.54 19.52 -20.71
CA GLN A 245 -10.36 18.94 -21.77
C GLN A 245 -11.61 18.23 -21.23
N LEU A 246 -11.53 17.60 -20.06
CA LEU A 246 -12.69 17.00 -19.40
C LEU A 246 -13.75 18.06 -19.03
N LEU A 247 -13.33 19.26 -18.60
CA LEU A 247 -14.25 20.37 -18.29
C LEU A 247 -15.00 20.94 -19.51
N GLU A 248 -14.52 20.66 -20.73
CA GLU A 248 -15.16 21.11 -21.97
C GLU A 248 -16.32 20.19 -22.40
N GLN A 249 -16.55 19.06 -21.72
CA GLN A 249 -17.67 18.16 -22.02
C GLN A 249 -19.01 18.77 -21.59
N GLU A 250 -19.99 18.79 -22.50
CA GLU A 250 -21.29 19.46 -22.29
C GLU A 250 -22.11 18.85 -21.13
N ASP A 251 -22.06 17.53 -20.96
CA ASP A 251 -22.85 16.78 -19.97
C ASP A 251 -22.03 16.33 -18.74
N LEU A 252 -20.97 17.07 -18.39
CA LEU A 252 -20.14 16.71 -17.24
C LEU A 252 -20.89 16.89 -15.91
N ASN A 253 -20.91 15.84 -15.09
CA ASN A 253 -21.50 15.85 -13.76
C ASN A 253 -20.92 16.98 -12.88
N GLU A 254 -21.78 17.68 -12.13
CA GLU A 254 -21.36 18.85 -11.34
C GLU A 254 -20.32 18.52 -10.25
N ALA A 255 -20.42 17.35 -9.60
CA ALA A 255 -19.41 16.93 -8.62
C ALA A 255 -18.05 16.70 -9.29
N VAL A 256 -18.04 16.14 -10.50
CA VAL A 256 -16.81 15.98 -11.30
C VAL A 256 -16.25 17.34 -11.69
N LYS A 257 -17.10 18.28 -12.13
CA LYS A 257 -16.69 19.65 -12.49
C LYS A 257 -16.01 20.37 -11.32
N VAL A 258 -16.57 20.30 -10.12
CA VAL A 258 -15.96 20.87 -8.90
C VAL A 258 -14.62 20.21 -8.62
N LYS A 259 -14.60 18.87 -8.57
CA LYS A 259 -13.38 18.11 -8.27
C LYS A 259 -12.25 18.38 -9.25
N VAL A 260 -12.55 18.40 -10.54
CA VAL A 260 -11.55 18.63 -11.60
C VAL A 260 -10.96 20.04 -11.52
N LYS A 261 -11.76 21.06 -11.19
CA LYS A 261 -11.26 22.43 -10.96
C LYS A 261 -10.31 22.49 -9.76
N GLU A 262 -10.67 21.83 -8.65
CA GLU A 262 -9.80 21.72 -7.47
C GLU A 262 -8.49 21.00 -7.83
N SER A 263 -8.56 19.86 -8.53
CA SER A 263 -7.39 19.10 -8.97
C SER A 263 -6.44 19.95 -9.84
N ILE A 264 -6.99 20.74 -10.77
CA ILE A 264 -6.18 21.67 -11.59
C ILE A 264 -5.47 22.70 -10.72
N GLN A 265 -6.16 23.27 -9.71
CA GLN A 265 -5.58 24.27 -8.82
C GLN A 265 -4.43 23.71 -7.98
N VAL A 266 -4.53 22.46 -7.52
CA VAL A 266 -3.47 21.79 -6.75
C VAL A 266 -2.24 21.47 -7.61
N LEU A 267 -2.43 21.19 -8.90
CA LEU A 267 -1.35 20.75 -9.80
C LEU A 267 -0.53 21.89 -10.43
N ILE A 268 -1.01 23.14 -10.35
CA ILE A 268 -0.34 24.30 -10.96
C ILE A 268 0.77 24.83 -10.03
#